data_AF-A0A1Y2VHP3-F1
#
_entry.id   AF-A0A1Y2VHP3-F1
#
_cell.length_a   1.000
_cell.length_b   1.000
_cell.length_c   1.000
_cell.angle_alpha   90.00
_cell.angle_beta   90.00
_cell.angle_gamma   90.00
#
_symmetry.space_group_name_H-M   'P 1'
#
loop_
_entity.id
_entity.type
_entity.pdbx_description
1 polymer ?
#
loop_
_entity_poly.entity_id
_entity_poly.type
_entity_poly.pdbx_seq_one_letter_code
_entity_poly.pdbx_strand_id
1 'polypeptide(L)'
;MAHLAPLNTASSTSTSQAAIFSPSVARAAASTAKDWSYVDSWLRSKYAGSSINRGRPPSFERNPETLKALLALAAANEAADEDREQLARVEEAALVEVRASEREQEVKRQRVEAEQQQQRPNESGSVAIDGELLASDLLEAIESNLSKDGKVALDAMASMAVDLGVAYPTPETLGAKFVELQGRALELEDSIERVNLLQRYLDRESARMESFLEELHHGEAYQPAPDLAKQNLELQRKIKGMTARIPELKQQVISLEKTVGLPRLTVEDVRKEEEAYLELLARKKDLDVQVRAFAGLPPDVEAARMELEALRAELRDATEQRDENFEKLVERESPVKSRRRP
;
A
#
# COMPACT_ATOMS: atom_id res chain seq x y z
N MET A 1 11.94 -60.11 5.07
CA MET A 1 11.83 -60.55 6.49
C MET A 1 12.49 -59.46 7.32
N ALA A 2 11.73 -58.47 7.84
CA ALA A 2 11.16 -58.44 9.20
C ALA A 2 12.30 -58.40 10.26
N HIS A 3 12.52 -57.40 11.12
CA HIS A 3 11.71 -56.49 11.95
C HIS A 3 12.55 -55.22 12.27
N LEU A 4 12.08 -53.97 12.11
CA LEU A 4 11.25 -53.14 13.01
C LEU A 4 11.92 -52.68 14.31
N ALA A 5 12.34 -51.40 14.33
CA ALA A 5 12.53 -50.58 15.53
C ALA A 5 11.18 -49.95 15.95
N PRO A 6 10.90 -49.74 17.25
CA PRO A 6 9.61 -49.23 17.69
C PRO A 6 9.51 -47.71 17.53
N LEU A 7 8.38 -47.29 16.97
CA LEU A 7 7.89 -45.92 16.90
C LEU A 7 7.47 -45.45 18.29
N ASN A 8 8.02 -44.32 18.72
CA ASN A 8 7.54 -43.55 19.85
C ASN A 8 6.37 -42.68 19.38
N THR A 9 5.14 -43.19 19.47
CA THR A 9 3.90 -42.44 19.16
C THR A 9 2.86 -42.70 20.25
N ALA A 10 3.00 -42.05 21.40
CA ALA A 10 1.92 -41.96 22.39
C ALA A 10 2.16 -40.83 23.39
N SER A 11 2.03 -39.56 22.98
CA SER A 11 1.99 -38.44 23.93
C SER A 11 1.38 -37.15 23.37
N SER A 12 0.26 -37.23 22.63
CA SER A 12 -0.45 -36.02 22.16
C SER A 12 -1.93 -35.93 22.56
N THR A 13 -2.48 -36.89 23.31
CA THR A 13 -3.89 -36.89 23.72
C THR A 13 -4.13 -36.48 25.18
N SER A 14 -3.10 -36.38 26.03
CA SER A 14 -3.28 -36.01 27.45
C SER A 14 -3.31 -34.49 27.71
N THR A 15 -2.77 -33.68 26.80
CA THR A 15 -2.65 -32.22 27.01
C THR A 15 -3.98 -31.48 26.84
N SER A 16 -4.89 -31.97 26.00
CA SER A 16 -6.21 -31.37 25.77
C SER A 16 -7.19 -31.60 26.93
N GLN A 17 -7.00 -32.67 27.72
CA GLN A 17 -7.88 -33.01 28.83
C GLN A 17 -7.46 -32.33 30.15
N ALA A 18 -6.16 -32.06 30.34
CA ALA A 18 -5.64 -31.33 31.49
C ALA A 18 -6.01 -29.82 31.49
N ALA A 19 -6.24 -29.24 30.31
CA ALA A 19 -6.70 -27.85 30.18
C ALA A 19 -8.15 -27.64 30.64
N ILE A 20 -8.97 -28.70 30.69
CA ILE A 20 -10.40 -28.65 31.06
C ILE A 20 -10.58 -28.66 32.60
N PHE A 21 -9.56 -29.05 33.38
CA PHE A 21 -9.64 -29.19 34.84
C PHE A 21 -8.63 -28.32 35.60
N SER A 22 -8.19 -27.20 35.03
CA SER A 22 -7.51 -26.18 35.82
C SER A 22 -8.55 -25.31 36.55
N PRO A 23 -8.52 -25.19 37.88
CA PRO A 23 -9.43 -24.32 38.64
C PRO A 23 -9.49 -22.89 38.11
N SER A 24 -8.39 -22.38 37.55
CA SER A 24 -8.31 -21.05 36.95
C SER A 24 -9.08 -20.97 35.62
N VAL A 25 -9.01 -21.99 34.77
CA VAL A 25 -9.75 -22.06 33.50
C VAL A 25 -11.24 -22.25 33.76
N ALA A 26 -11.60 -23.10 34.74
CA ALA A 26 -12.98 -23.29 35.16
C ALA A 26 -13.57 -21.99 35.73
N ARG A 27 -12.80 -21.23 36.51
CA ARG A 27 -13.25 -19.92 37.03
C ARG A 27 -13.44 -18.89 35.93
N ALA A 28 -12.54 -18.84 34.94
CA ALA A 28 -12.66 -17.95 33.79
C ALA A 28 -13.84 -18.33 32.89
N ALA A 29 -14.10 -19.63 32.68
CA ALA A 29 -15.28 -20.10 31.95
C ALA A 29 -16.59 -19.81 32.71
N ALA A 30 -16.58 -19.91 34.04
CA ALA A 30 -17.73 -19.57 34.87
C ALA A 30 -18.02 -18.06 34.87
N SER A 31 -16.99 -17.20 34.89
CA SER A 31 -17.19 -15.75 34.79
C SER A 31 -17.73 -15.35 33.42
N THR A 32 -17.17 -15.89 32.33
CA THR A 32 -17.69 -15.60 30.98
C THR A 32 -19.11 -16.10 30.78
N ALA A 33 -19.47 -17.27 31.35
CA ALA A 33 -20.85 -17.76 31.34
C ALA A 33 -21.81 -16.84 32.10
N LYS A 34 -21.38 -16.28 33.25
CA LYS A 34 -22.15 -15.29 34.00
C LYS A 34 -22.36 -14.01 33.18
N ASP A 35 -21.31 -13.50 32.56
CA ASP A 35 -21.38 -12.29 31.73
C ASP A 35 -22.35 -12.47 30.55
N TRP A 36 -22.32 -13.64 29.90
CA TRP A 36 -23.29 -13.98 28.87
C TRP A 36 -24.73 -14.05 29.38
N SER A 37 -24.95 -14.59 30.58
CA SER A 37 -26.29 -14.64 31.18
C SER A 37 -26.83 -13.23 31.49
N TYR A 38 -25.96 -12.31 31.94
CA TYR A 38 -26.30 -10.92 32.15
C TYR A 38 -26.68 -10.24 30.84
N VAL A 39 -25.85 -10.35 29.80
CA VAL A 39 -26.14 -9.80 28.46
C VAL A 39 -27.44 -10.36 27.89
N ASP A 40 -27.68 -11.66 28.02
CA ASP A 40 -28.93 -12.30 27.57
C ASP A 40 -30.16 -11.75 28.30
N SER A 41 -30.05 -11.50 29.61
CA SER A 41 -31.13 -10.90 30.40
C SER A 41 -31.39 -9.44 30.04
N TRP A 42 -30.33 -8.66 29.81
CA TRP A 42 -30.37 -7.26 29.42
C TRP A 42 -30.93 -7.08 28.00
N LEU A 43 -30.50 -7.91 27.04
CA LEU A 43 -31.09 -7.93 25.70
C LEU A 43 -32.58 -8.30 25.76
N ARG A 44 -32.96 -9.30 26.56
CA ARG A 44 -34.39 -9.63 26.71
C ARG A 44 -35.20 -8.45 27.26
N SER A 45 -34.69 -7.71 28.24
CA SER A 45 -35.41 -6.56 28.80
C SER A 45 -35.57 -5.44 27.77
N LYS A 46 -34.52 -5.10 27.01
CA LYS A 46 -34.57 -4.05 25.98
C LYS A 46 -35.44 -4.45 24.78
N TYR A 47 -35.47 -5.72 24.39
CA TYR A 47 -36.28 -6.18 23.27
C TYR A 47 -37.73 -6.56 23.66
N ALA A 48 -38.05 -6.76 24.95
CA ALA A 48 -39.40 -7.14 25.40
C ALA A 48 -40.51 -6.17 24.95
N GLY A 49 -40.20 -4.89 24.79
CA GLY A 49 -41.12 -3.86 24.29
C GLY A 49 -41.06 -3.59 22.78
N SER A 50 -40.15 -4.25 22.05
CA SER A 50 -39.91 -3.97 20.62
C SER A 50 -40.83 -4.80 19.72
N SER A 51 -41.66 -4.12 18.94
CA SER A 51 -42.56 -4.71 17.94
C SER A 51 -41.84 -5.27 16.71
N ILE A 52 -40.59 -4.84 16.47
CA ILE A 52 -39.83 -5.11 15.24
C ILE A 52 -39.37 -6.57 15.17
N ASN A 53 -39.01 -7.19 16.30
CA ASN A 53 -38.49 -8.56 16.36
C ASN A 53 -39.31 -9.51 17.26
N ARG A 54 -40.62 -9.23 17.44
CA ARG A 54 -41.52 -10.00 18.32
C ARG A 54 -40.93 -10.26 19.72
N GLY A 55 -40.28 -9.27 20.31
CA GLY A 55 -39.72 -9.42 21.65
C GLY A 55 -38.40 -10.20 21.75
N ARG A 56 -37.78 -10.63 20.63
CA ARG A 56 -36.55 -11.44 20.65
C ARG A 56 -35.34 -10.66 20.12
N PRO A 57 -34.17 -10.76 20.77
CA PRO A 57 -32.95 -10.18 20.23
C PRO A 57 -32.51 -10.89 18.93
N PRO A 58 -31.89 -10.14 17.99
CA PRO A 58 -31.29 -10.72 16.79
C PRO A 58 -30.24 -11.80 17.12
N SER A 59 -30.06 -12.77 16.21
CA SER A 59 -28.96 -13.74 16.35
C SER A 59 -27.62 -13.10 16.02
N PHE A 60 -26.61 -13.36 16.85
CA PHE A 60 -25.24 -12.92 16.63
C PHE A 60 -24.25 -14.00 17.08
N GLU A 61 -23.01 -13.88 16.59
CA GLU A 61 -21.92 -14.80 16.95
C GLU A 61 -21.45 -14.56 18.38
N ARG A 62 -21.33 -15.61 19.19
CA ARG A 62 -20.83 -15.51 20.58
C ARG A 62 -19.31 -15.64 20.62
N ASN A 63 -18.64 -14.52 20.38
CA ASN A 63 -17.18 -14.38 20.42
C ASN A 63 -16.75 -13.52 21.65
N PRO A 64 -15.59 -13.72 22.29
CA PRO A 64 -15.10 -12.84 23.36
C PRO A 64 -15.13 -11.34 23.01
N GLU A 65 -14.85 -10.96 21.76
CA GLU A 65 -14.94 -9.56 21.32
C GLU A 65 -16.38 -9.04 21.35
N THR A 66 -17.35 -9.87 20.94
CA THR A 66 -18.77 -9.50 21.00
C THR A 66 -19.28 -9.38 22.43
N LEU A 67 -18.80 -10.24 23.35
CA LEU A 67 -19.13 -10.14 24.76
C LEU A 67 -18.64 -8.81 25.35
N LYS A 68 -17.38 -8.45 25.07
CA LYS A 68 -16.79 -7.19 25.51
C LYS A 68 -17.55 -5.98 24.97
N ALA A 69 -17.91 -6.00 23.68
CA ALA A 69 -18.69 -4.93 23.06
C ALA A 69 -20.10 -4.82 23.67
N LEU A 70 -20.80 -5.94 23.89
CA LEU A 70 -22.14 -5.94 24.47
C LEU A 70 -22.16 -5.52 25.95
N LEU A 71 -21.15 -5.91 26.74
CA LEU A 71 -21.01 -5.43 28.12
C LEU A 71 -20.73 -3.93 28.16
N ALA A 72 -19.85 -3.42 27.29
CA ALA A 72 -19.60 -1.99 27.19
C ALA A 72 -20.86 -1.22 26.77
N LEU A 73 -21.63 -1.76 25.84
CA LEU A 73 -22.90 -1.18 25.41
C LEU A 73 -23.94 -1.20 26.54
N ALA A 74 -24.05 -2.30 27.29
CA ALA A 74 -24.96 -2.42 28.43
C ALA A 74 -24.61 -1.39 29.51
N ALA A 75 -23.34 -1.31 29.90
CA ALA A 75 -22.86 -0.32 30.87
C ALA A 75 -23.09 1.12 30.41
N ALA A 76 -22.80 1.44 29.14
CA ALA A 76 -23.06 2.77 28.60
C ALA A 76 -24.55 3.12 28.54
N ASN A 77 -25.40 2.12 28.29
CA ASN A 77 -26.85 2.31 28.29
C ASN A 77 -27.41 2.52 29.70
N GLU A 78 -26.96 1.72 30.67
CA GLU A 78 -27.31 1.89 32.10
C GLU A 78 -26.87 3.25 32.62
N ALA A 79 -25.63 3.68 32.33
CA ALA A 79 -25.16 5.02 32.69
C ALA A 79 -26.02 6.13 32.07
N ALA A 80 -26.39 6.00 30.79
CA ALA A 80 -27.26 6.97 30.13
C ALA A 80 -28.69 6.98 30.70
N ASP A 81 -29.22 5.82 31.11
CA ASP A 81 -30.53 5.73 31.76
C ASP A 81 -30.48 6.34 33.19
N GLU A 82 -29.39 6.14 33.94
CA GLU A 82 -29.14 6.79 35.24
C GLU A 82 -29.07 8.32 35.11
N ASP A 83 -28.31 8.83 34.13
CA ASP A 83 -28.19 10.27 33.86
C ASP A 83 -29.56 10.88 33.53
N ARG A 84 -30.37 10.20 32.70
CA ARG A 84 -31.73 10.64 32.38
C ARG A 84 -32.64 10.67 33.60
N GLU A 85 -32.55 9.65 34.47
CA GLU A 85 -33.33 9.61 35.70
C GLU A 85 -32.90 10.71 36.68
N GLN A 86 -31.61 11.04 36.73
CA GLN A 86 -31.11 12.16 37.53
C GLN A 86 -31.61 13.50 36.99
N LEU A 87 -31.51 13.73 35.68
CA LEU A 87 -32.04 14.93 35.03
C LEU A 87 -33.55 15.09 35.28
N ALA A 88 -34.33 14.03 35.06
CA ALA A 88 -35.77 14.06 35.31
C ALA A 88 -36.12 14.40 36.77
N ARG A 89 -35.35 13.88 37.73
CA ARG A 89 -35.51 14.22 39.17
C ARG A 89 -35.18 15.68 39.46
N VAL A 90 -34.12 16.20 38.87
CA VAL A 90 -33.73 17.61 39.04
C VAL A 90 -34.77 18.53 38.43
N GLU A 91 -35.25 18.20 37.22
CA GLU A 91 -36.33 18.93 36.55
C GLU A 91 -37.62 18.92 37.37
N GLU A 92 -38.03 17.76 37.90
CA GLU A 92 -39.22 17.67 38.73
C GLU A 92 -39.09 18.51 40.01
N ALA A 93 -37.95 18.45 40.69
CA ALA A 93 -37.68 19.25 41.88
C ALA A 93 -37.70 20.76 41.56
N ALA A 94 -37.07 21.17 40.47
CA ALA A 94 -37.06 22.56 40.02
C ALA A 94 -38.48 23.05 39.66
N LEU A 95 -39.29 22.23 38.98
CA LEU A 95 -40.68 22.56 38.67
C LEU A 95 -41.55 22.71 39.92
N VAL A 96 -41.31 21.89 40.95
CA VAL A 96 -42.01 22.01 42.24
C VAL A 96 -41.66 23.32 42.94
N GLU A 97 -40.38 23.71 42.95
CA GLU A 97 -39.90 24.95 43.56
C GLU A 97 -40.47 26.20 42.83
N VAL A 98 -40.47 26.19 41.50
CA VAL A 98 -41.04 27.27 40.68
C VAL A 98 -42.53 27.42 40.97
N ARG A 99 -43.30 26.32 40.94
CA ARG A 99 -44.74 26.33 41.23
C ARG A 99 -45.04 26.78 42.66
N ALA A 100 -44.19 26.46 43.62
CA ALA A 100 -44.35 26.93 45.00
C ALA A 100 -44.16 28.46 45.08
N SER A 101 -43.11 28.97 44.42
CA SER A 101 -42.82 30.41 44.35
C SER A 101 -43.93 31.18 43.66
N GLU A 102 -44.49 30.67 42.55
CA GLU A 102 -45.63 31.27 41.84
C GLU A 102 -46.87 31.37 42.74
N ARG A 103 -47.20 30.31 43.49
CA ARG A 103 -48.33 30.32 44.43
C ARG A 103 -48.12 31.33 45.56
N GLU A 104 -46.91 31.46 46.07
CA GLU A 104 -46.59 32.46 47.09
C GLU A 104 -46.76 33.89 46.56
N GLN A 105 -46.31 34.15 45.33
CA GLN A 105 -46.52 35.43 44.65
C GLN A 105 -48.00 35.73 44.43
N GLU A 106 -48.79 34.75 44.01
CA GLU A 106 -50.24 34.91 43.80
C GLU A 106 -50.97 35.21 45.12
N VAL A 107 -50.62 34.53 46.21
CA VAL A 107 -51.17 34.82 47.54
C VAL A 107 -50.78 36.24 48.00
N LYS A 108 -49.54 36.68 47.74
CA LYS A 108 -49.12 38.06 48.02
C LYS A 108 -49.94 39.07 47.21
N ARG A 109 -50.13 38.84 45.89
CA ARG A 109 -50.98 39.68 45.02
C ARG A 109 -52.40 39.82 45.57
N GLN A 110 -53.05 38.70 45.91
CA GLN A 110 -54.40 38.70 46.46
C GLN A 110 -54.53 39.45 47.79
N ARG A 111 -53.50 39.38 48.66
CA ARG A 111 -53.48 40.13 49.92
C ARG A 111 -53.37 41.63 49.68
N VAL A 112 -52.45 42.06 48.82
CA VAL A 112 -52.26 43.47 48.48
C VAL A 112 -53.54 44.05 47.85
N GLU A 113 -54.21 43.29 46.97
CA GLU A 113 -55.50 43.69 46.38
C GLU A 113 -56.63 43.79 47.42
N ALA A 114 -56.71 42.86 48.37
CA ALA A 114 -57.72 42.91 49.44
C ALA A 114 -57.48 44.07 50.41
N GLU A 115 -56.23 44.37 50.72
CA GLU A 115 -55.83 45.51 51.56
C GLU A 115 -56.13 46.85 50.86
N GLN A 116 -55.90 46.97 49.54
CA GLN A 116 -56.28 48.14 48.75
C GLN A 116 -57.81 48.34 48.69
N GLN A 117 -58.60 47.26 48.64
CA GLN A 117 -60.07 47.35 48.66
C GLN A 117 -60.65 47.73 50.03
N GLN A 118 -59.94 47.45 51.13
CA GLN A 118 -60.36 47.77 52.49
C GLN A 118 -59.89 49.15 52.98
N GLN A 119 -58.93 49.79 52.31
CA GLN A 119 -58.48 51.14 52.64
C GLN A 119 -59.57 52.18 52.33
N ARG A 120 -60.03 52.88 53.37
CA ARG A 120 -60.90 54.05 53.24
C ARG A 120 -60.12 55.22 52.61
N PRO A 121 -60.74 56.07 51.77
CA PRO A 121 -60.03 57.06 50.95
C PRO A 121 -59.27 58.20 51.68
N ASN A 122 -59.16 58.20 53.01
CA ASN A 122 -58.68 59.36 53.78
C ASN A 122 -57.42 59.13 54.64
N GLU A 123 -56.74 58.00 54.56
CA GLU A 123 -55.44 57.84 55.23
C GLU A 123 -54.32 57.80 54.19
N SER A 124 -53.57 58.90 54.09
CA SER A 124 -52.32 59.01 53.31
C SER A 124 -51.21 58.19 53.95
N GLY A 125 -51.41 56.88 54.05
CA GLY A 125 -50.39 55.91 54.39
C GLY A 125 -49.58 55.60 53.14
N SER A 126 -48.26 55.76 53.24
CA SER A 126 -47.28 55.27 52.27
C SER A 126 -47.58 53.82 51.88
N VAL A 127 -48.13 53.60 50.69
CA VAL A 127 -48.28 52.26 50.10
C VAL A 127 -46.87 51.69 49.99
N ALA A 128 -46.56 50.67 50.80
CA ALA A 128 -45.33 49.91 50.64
C ALA A 128 -45.41 49.24 49.27
N ILE A 129 -44.69 49.81 48.29
CA ILE A 129 -44.62 49.24 46.95
C ILE A 129 -43.74 48.00 47.05
N ASP A 130 -44.36 46.82 46.97
CA ASP A 130 -43.62 45.57 46.85
C ASP A 130 -42.89 45.55 45.51
N GLY A 131 -41.58 45.79 45.55
CA GLY A 131 -40.73 45.89 44.36
C GLY A 131 -40.75 44.63 43.48
N GLU A 132 -40.96 43.46 44.08
CA GLU A 132 -41.07 42.17 43.35
C GLU A 132 -42.35 42.10 42.50
N LEU A 133 -43.49 42.52 43.06
CA LEU A 133 -44.77 42.52 42.34
C LEU A 133 -44.75 43.54 41.20
N LEU A 134 -44.25 44.76 41.49
CA LEU A 134 -44.06 45.80 40.47
C LEU A 134 -43.15 45.34 39.33
N ALA A 135 -42.04 44.66 39.65
CA ALA A 135 -41.13 44.13 38.63
C ALA A 135 -41.82 43.08 37.75
N SER A 136 -42.59 42.17 38.35
CA SER A 136 -43.35 41.17 37.58
C SER A 136 -44.43 41.79 36.69
N ASP A 137 -45.17 42.78 37.16
CA ASP A 137 -46.20 43.48 36.36
C ASP A 137 -45.56 44.28 35.21
N LEU A 138 -44.39 44.88 35.46
CA LEU A 138 -43.63 45.59 34.44
C LEU A 138 -43.08 44.62 33.39
N LEU A 139 -42.63 43.43 33.78
CA LEU A 139 -42.19 42.39 32.85
C LEU A 139 -43.36 41.87 32.00
N GLU A 140 -44.52 41.60 32.61
CA GLU A 140 -45.73 41.19 31.89
C GLU A 140 -46.23 42.28 30.91
N ALA A 141 -46.15 43.56 31.31
CA ALA A 141 -46.43 44.69 30.43
C ALA A 141 -45.43 44.78 29.26
N ILE A 142 -44.14 44.51 29.49
CA ILE A 142 -43.14 44.48 28.40
C ILE A 142 -43.41 43.29 27.47
N GLU A 143 -43.71 42.11 28.00
CA GLU A 143 -43.95 40.89 27.23
C GLU A 143 -45.21 41.02 26.35
N SER A 144 -46.27 41.63 26.89
CA SER A 144 -47.51 41.88 26.16
C SER A 144 -47.36 42.95 25.07
N ASN A 145 -46.48 43.94 25.27
CA ASN A 145 -46.19 45.00 24.28
C ASN A 145 -45.09 44.65 23.28
N LEU A 146 -44.46 43.47 23.40
CA LEU A 146 -43.41 43.06 22.47
C LEU A 146 -44.00 42.68 21.10
N SER A 147 -43.35 43.13 20.02
CA SER A 147 -43.72 42.74 18.66
C SER A 147 -43.56 41.23 18.44
N LYS A 148 -44.27 40.68 17.45
CA LYS A 148 -44.14 39.25 17.07
C LYS A 148 -42.68 38.89 16.79
N ASP A 149 -41.96 39.76 16.09
CA ASP A 149 -40.54 39.55 15.75
C ASP A 149 -39.66 39.60 17.01
N GLY A 150 -39.97 40.49 17.96
CA GLY A 150 -39.28 40.54 19.25
C GLY A 150 -39.47 39.26 20.07
N LYS A 151 -40.68 38.69 20.09
CA LYS A 151 -40.96 37.42 20.77
C LYS A 151 -40.16 36.27 20.17
N VAL A 152 -40.15 36.17 18.84
CA VAL A 152 -39.36 35.14 18.12
C VAL A 152 -37.86 35.30 18.38
N ALA A 153 -37.35 36.54 18.38
CA ALA A 153 -35.94 36.80 18.65
C ALA A 153 -35.53 36.42 20.08
N LEU A 154 -36.37 36.74 21.07
CA LEU A 154 -36.12 36.35 22.47
C LEU A 154 -36.19 34.84 22.67
N ASP A 155 -37.16 34.16 22.06
CA ASP A 155 -37.31 32.70 22.14
C ASP A 155 -36.12 31.99 21.46
N ALA A 156 -35.65 32.50 20.32
CA ALA A 156 -34.43 32.01 19.67
C ALA A 156 -33.18 32.23 20.54
N MET A 157 -33.05 33.39 21.19
CA MET A 157 -31.95 33.66 22.11
C MET A 157 -32.00 32.76 23.36
N ALA A 158 -33.18 32.55 23.92
CA ALA A 158 -33.38 31.65 25.07
C ALA A 158 -33.02 30.21 24.68
N SER A 159 -33.49 29.74 23.53
CA SER A 159 -33.15 28.42 22.99
C SER A 159 -31.65 28.26 22.77
N MET A 160 -30.98 29.22 22.11
CA MET A 160 -29.53 29.20 21.95
C MET A 160 -28.78 29.25 23.28
N ALA A 161 -29.28 30.01 24.27
CA ALA A 161 -28.65 30.08 25.58
C ALA A 161 -28.70 28.74 26.31
N VAL A 162 -29.84 28.03 26.20
CA VAL A 162 -30.00 26.68 26.74
C VAL A 162 -29.07 25.70 26.02
N ASP A 163 -29.06 25.71 24.68
CA ASP A 163 -28.21 24.83 23.87
C ASP A 163 -26.72 25.05 24.14
N LEU A 164 -26.31 26.30 24.36
CA LEU A 164 -24.93 26.68 24.68
C LEU A 164 -24.60 26.59 26.17
N GLY A 165 -25.57 26.32 27.04
CA GLY A 165 -25.39 26.28 28.49
C GLY A 165 -24.98 27.61 29.11
N VAL A 166 -25.44 28.74 28.56
CA VAL A 166 -25.09 30.10 29.02
C VAL A 166 -26.13 30.60 30.02
N ALA A 167 -25.76 30.68 31.30
CA ALA A 167 -26.68 31.08 32.39
C ALA A 167 -27.17 32.55 32.31
N TYR A 168 -26.36 33.46 31.76
CA TYR A 168 -26.69 34.87 31.61
C TYR A 168 -26.45 35.32 30.17
N PRO A 169 -27.39 35.04 29.25
CA PRO A 169 -27.19 35.31 27.84
C PRO A 169 -27.26 36.80 27.54
N THR A 170 -26.20 37.33 26.93
CA THR A 170 -26.24 38.62 26.24
C THR A 170 -26.16 38.37 24.73
N PRO A 171 -26.76 39.23 23.89
CA PRO A 171 -26.71 39.03 22.44
C PRO A 171 -25.26 39.00 21.91
N GLU A 172 -24.35 39.75 22.54
CA GLU A 172 -22.93 39.75 22.20
C GLU A 172 -22.24 38.42 22.53
N THR A 173 -22.52 37.85 23.71
CA THR A 173 -21.90 36.58 24.13
C THR A 173 -22.43 35.42 23.29
N LEU A 174 -23.75 35.38 23.03
CA LEU A 174 -24.35 34.38 22.15
C LEU A 174 -23.83 34.51 20.71
N GLY A 175 -23.74 35.73 20.18
CA GLY A 175 -23.20 35.98 18.85
C GLY A 175 -21.73 35.57 18.70
N ALA A 176 -20.89 35.87 19.69
CA ALA A 176 -19.49 35.45 19.70
C ALA A 176 -19.36 33.92 19.73
N LYS A 177 -20.16 33.24 20.56
CA LYS A 177 -20.19 31.78 20.63
C LYS A 177 -20.69 31.13 19.36
N PHE A 178 -21.70 31.71 18.72
CA PHE A 178 -22.19 31.26 17.43
C PHE A 178 -21.11 31.32 16.34
N VAL A 179 -20.40 32.46 16.23
CA VAL A 179 -19.30 32.60 15.27
C VAL A 179 -18.14 31.64 15.58
N GLU A 180 -17.81 31.45 16.87
CA GLU A 180 -16.80 30.48 17.32
C GLU A 180 -17.17 29.05 16.89
N LEU A 181 -18.42 28.64 17.10
CA LEU A 181 -18.91 27.32 16.69
C LEU A 181 -18.94 27.17 15.17
N GLN A 182 -19.37 28.21 14.45
CA GLN A 182 -19.35 28.20 12.99
C GLN A 182 -17.93 28.06 12.45
N GLY A 183 -16.95 28.74 13.06
CA GLY A 183 -15.54 28.60 12.72
C GLY A 183 -15.06 27.16 12.94
N ARG A 184 -15.36 26.58 14.11
CA ARG A 184 -15.02 25.17 14.40
C ARG A 184 -15.68 24.18 13.43
N ALA A 185 -16.93 24.41 13.06
CA ALA A 185 -17.64 23.55 12.12
C ALA A 185 -16.93 23.53 10.75
N LEU A 186 -16.57 24.70 10.24
CA LEU A 186 -15.83 24.82 8.97
C LEU A 186 -14.42 24.23 9.05
N GLU A 187 -13.71 24.42 10.16
CA GLU A 187 -12.40 23.79 10.40
C GLU A 187 -12.49 22.27 10.39
N LEU A 188 -13.54 21.71 10.99
CA LEU A 188 -13.77 20.27 10.99
C LEU A 188 -14.13 19.76 9.60
N GLU A 189 -14.95 20.49 8.83
CA GLU A 189 -15.25 20.15 7.43
C GLU A 189 -13.97 20.11 6.57
N ASP A 190 -13.11 21.13 6.65
CA ASP A 190 -11.80 21.13 5.96
C ASP A 190 -10.92 19.95 6.41
N SER A 191 -10.90 19.67 7.70
CA SER A 191 -10.13 18.54 8.24
C SER A 191 -10.62 17.19 7.70
N ILE A 192 -11.94 17.02 7.52
CA ILE A 192 -12.54 15.82 6.95
C ILE A 192 -12.12 15.67 5.49
N GLU A 193 -12.18 16.75 4.71
CA GLU A 193 -11.71 16.74 3.32
C GLU A 193 -10.23 16.36 3.20
N ARG A 194 -9.39 16.93 4.07
CA ARG A 194 -7.95 16.60 4.12
C ARG A 194 -7.69 15.14 4.48
N VAL A 195 -8.40 14.60 5.47
CA VAL A 195 -8.28 13.18 5.86
C VAL A 195 -8.74 12.27 4.72
N ASN A 196 -9.83 12.61 4.03
CA ASN A 196 -10.31 11.86 2.88
C ASN A 196 -9.30 11.85 1.73
N LEU A 197 -8.59 12.95 1.50
CA LEU A 197 -7.53 13.00 0.49
C LEU A 197 -6.35 12.08 0.87
N LEU A 198 -5.92 12.13 2.14
CA LEU A 198 -4.87 11.26 2.67
C LEU A 198 -5.25 9.78 2.57
N GLN A 199 -6.50 9.45 2.92
CA GLN A 199 -7.01 8.09 2.81
C GLN A 199 -6.95 7.59 1.36
N ARG A 200 -7.46 8.37 0.39
CA ARG A 200 -7.38 8.02 -1.03
C ARG A 200 -5.95 7.85 -1.52
N TYR A 201 -5.02 8.66 -1.00
CA TYR A 201 -3.59 8.53 -1.33
C TYR A 201 -3.01 7.23 -0.78
N LEU A 202 -3.28 6.89 0.48
CA LEU A 202 -2.84 5.64 1.10
C LEU A 202 -3.46 4.41 0.43
N ASP A 203 -4.74 4.47 0.03
CA ASP A 203 -5.40 3.41 -0.72
C ASP A 203 -4.74 3.21 -2.09
N ARG A 204 -4.33 4.30 -2.74
CA ARG A 204 -3.63 4.22 -4.02
C ARG A 204 -2.22 3.65 -3.88
N GLU A 205 -1.47 4.08 -2.87
CA GLU A 205 -0.12 3.57 -2.62
C GLU A 205 -0.15 2.11 -2.16
N SER A 206 -1.10 1.72 -1.30
CA SER A 206 -1.27 0.32 -0.92
C SER A 206 -1.64 -0.56 -2.11
N ALA A 207 -2.56 -0.13 -2.98
CA ALA A 207 -2.88 -0.85 -4.22
C ALA A 207 -1.66 -0.99 -5.15
N ARG A 208 -0.83 0.05 -5.25
CA ARG A 208 0.44 -0.01 -6.01
C ARG A 208 1.40 -1.02 -5.40
N MET A 209 1.59 -0.98 -4.09
CA MET A 209 2.47 -1.90 -3.37
C MET A 209 1.99 -3.35 -3.52
N GLU A 210 0.68 -3.59 -3.43
CA GLU A 210 0.10 -4.92 -3.64
C GLU A 210 0.37 -5.42 -5.07
N SER A 211 0.12 -4.58 -6.08
CA SER A 211 0.43 -4.95 -7.47
C SER A 211 1.91 -5.25 -7.71
N PHE A 212 2.80 -4.52 -7.02
CA PHE A 212 4.23 -4.76 -7.10
C PHE A 212 4.63 -6.06 -6.40
N LEU A 213 4.02 -6.38 -5.25
CA LEU A 213 4.22 -7.66 -4.58
C LEU A 213 3.72 -8.83 -5.42
N GLU A 214 2.56 -8.70 -6.07
CA GLU A 214 2.08 -9.70 -7.04
C GLU A 214 3.06 -9.88 -8.19
N GLU A 215 3.61 -8.79 -8.74
CA GLU A 215 4.64 -8.86 -9.79
C GLU A 215 5.92 -9.57 -9.31
N LEU A 216 6.35 -9.33 -8.08
CA LEU A 216 7.52 -10.02 -7.50
C LEU A 216 7.25 -11.51 -7.23
N HIS A 217 6.05 -11.85 -6.75
CA HIS A 217 5.68 -13.23 -6.44
C HIS A 217 5.41 -14.07 -7.69
N HIS A 218 4.76 -13.48 -8.69
CA HIS A 218 4.30 -14.20 -9.89
C HIS A 218 5.13 -13.89 -11.13
N GLY A 219 6.02 -12.90 -11.09
CA GLY A 219 6.90 -12.56 -12.19
C GLY A 219 7.89 -13.69 -12.48
N GLU A 220 7.90 -14.17 -13.72
CA GLU A 220 8.81 -15.24 -14.18
C GLU A 220 10.29 -14.88 -13.98
N ALA A 221 10.63 -13.59 -13.96
CA ALA A 221 11.98 -13.10 -13.71
C ALA A 221 12.46 -13.28 -12.26
N TYR A 222 11.54 -13.33 -11.29
CA TYR A 222 11.83 -13.38 -9.86
C TYR A 222 11.54 -14.76 -9.25
N GLN A 223 10.83 -15.64 -9.95
CA GLN A 223 10.65 -17.02 -9.52
C GLN A 223 11.94 -17.85 -9.76
N PRO A 224 12.39 -18.62 -8.76
CA PRO A 224 13.47 -19.57 -8.98
C PRO A 224 13.02 -20.61 -10.01
N ALA A 225 13.85 -20.85 -11.03
CA ALA A 225 13.55 -21.84 -12.06
C ALA A 225 13.19 -23.19 -11.40
N PRO A 226 12.07 -23.83 -11.78
CA PRO A 226 11.52 -24.99 -11.05
C PRO A 226 12.47 -26.20 -11.06
N ASP A 227 13.39 -26.26 -12.03
CA ASP A 227 14.41 -27.31 -12.13
C ASP A 227 15.75 -26.95 -11.49
N LEU A 228 15.95 -25.73 -10.95
CA LEU A 228 17.21 -25.32 -10.35
C LEU A 228 17.61 -26.23 -9.17
N ALA A 229 16.64 -26.65 -8.35
CA ALA A 229 16.88 -27.57 -7.24
C ALA A 229 17.32 -28.96 -7.74
N LYS A 230 16.69 -29.47 -8.82
CA LYS A 230 17.07 -30.74 -9.43
C LYS A 230 18.45 -30.67 -10.08
N GLN A 231 18.73 -29.60 -10.82
CA GLN A 231 20.04 -29.35 -11.43
C GLN A 231 21.13 -29.22 -10.37
N ASN A 232 20.88 -28.53 -9.26
CA ASN A 232 21.82 -28.46 -8.14
C ASN A 232 22.10 -29.84 -7.54
N LEU A 233 21.08 -30.67 -7.33
CA LEU A 233 21.27 -32.03 -6.84
C LEU A 233 22.06 -32.91 -7.83
N GLU A 234 21.80 -32.79 -9.12
CA GLU A 234 22.57 -33.49 -10.15
C GLU A 234 24.03 -33.03 -10.20
N LEU A 235 24.27 -31.72 -10.14
CA LEU A 235 25.62 -31.15 -10.06
C LEU A 235 26.34 -31.62 -8.80
N GLN A 236 25.67 -31.63 -7.65
CA GLN A 236 26.25 -32.17 -6.41
C GLN A 236 26.59 -33.66 -6.52
N ARG A 237 25.74 -34.48 -7.16
CA ARG A 237 26.02 -35.90 -7.41
C ARG A 237 27.21 -36.08 -8.36
N LYS A 238 27.25 -35.31 -9.45
CA LYS A 238 28.37 -35.29 -10.42
C LYS A 238 29.67 -34.88 -9.75
N ILE A 239 29.66 -33.80 -8.96
CA ILE A 239 30.81 -33.33 -8.19
C ILE A 239 31.28 -34.43 -7.25
N LYS A 240 30.40 -35.00 -6.40
CA LYS A 240 30.77 -36.10 -5.50
C LYS A 240 31.39 -37.29 -6.25
N GLY A 241 30.82 -37.67 -7.39
CA GLY A 241 31.36 -38.74 -8.24
C GLY A 241 32.74 -38.42 -8.83
N MET A 242 32.94 -37.20 -9.33
CA MET A 242 34.24 -36.75 -9.85
C MET A 242 35.28 -36.61 -8.73
N THR A 243 34.90 -36.03 -7.58
CA THR A 243 35.77 -35.88 -6.41
C THR A 243 36.23 -37.24 -5.88
N ALA A 244 35.37 -38.27 -5.92
CA ALA A 244 35.75 -39.63 -5.56
C ALA A 244 36.80 -40.23 -6.52
N ARG A 245 36.84 -39.82 -7.79
CA ARG A 245 37.82 -40.28 -8.80
C ARG A 245 39.15 -39.50 -8.78
N ILE A 246 39.19 -38.31 -8.17
CA ILE A 246 40.43 -37.52 -8.03
C ILE A 246 41.58 -38.32 -7.42
N PRO A 247 41.42 -39.07 -6.31
CA PRO A 247 42.54 -39.84 -5.75
C PRO A 247 43.04 -40.93 -6.70
N GLU A 248 42.16 -41.61 -7.43
CA GLU A 248 42.56 -42.63 -8.42
C GLU A 248 43.32 -42.01 -9.59
N LEU A 249 42.82 -40.90 -10.15
CA LEU A 249 43.52 -40.17 -11.23
C LEU A 249 44.87 -39.61 -10.75
N LYS A 250 44.94 -39.09 -9.52
CA LYS A 250 46.22 -38.66 -8.93
C LYS A 250 47.19 -39.84 -8.80
N GLN A 251 46.73 -41.01 -8.36
CA GLN A 251 47.55 -42.21 -8.31
C GLN A 251 48.01 -42.67 -9.69
N GLN A 252 47.13 -42.59 -10.71
CA GLN A 252 47.50 -42.90 -12.09
C GLN A 252 48.56 -41.94 -12.63
N VAL A 253 48.44 -40.63 -12.38
CA VAL A 253 49.47 -39.64 -12.75
C VAL A 253 50.78 -39.95 -12.05
N ILE A 254 50.78 -40.20 -10.73
CA ILE A 254 51.99 -40.58 -10.00
C ILE A 254 52.59 -41.90 -10.54
N SER A 255 51.75 -42.85 -10.96
CA SER A 255 52.20 -44.10 -11.54
C SER A 255 52.82 -43.90 -12.93
N LEU A 256 52.20 -43.06 -13.77
CA LEU A 256 52.68 -42.72 -15.11
C LEU A 256 53.94 -41.87 -15.05
N GLU A 257 54.02 -40.94 -14.09
CA GLU A 257 55.24 -40.20 -13.76
C GLU A 257 56.39 -41.15 -13.41
N LYS A 258 56.11 -42.24 -12.70
CA LYS A 258 57.12 -43.26 -12.37
C LYS A 258 57.49 -44.17 -13.54
N THR A 259 56.53 -44.54 -14.40
CA THR A 259 56.77 -45.51 -15.49
C THR A 259 57.28 -44.87 -16.77
N VAL A 260 56.76 -43.70 -17.12
CA VAL A 260 57.11 -42.98 -18.36
C VAL A 260 58.10 -41.86 -18.06
N GLY A 261 58.06 -41.28 -16.86
CA GLY A 261 58.66 -39.97 -16.62
C GLY A 261 57.87 -38.92 -17.39
N LEU A 262 57.44 -37.84 -16.73
CA LEU A 262 57.06 -36.66 -17.52
C LEU A 262 58.32 -36.24 -18.29
N PRO A 263 58.30 -36.06 -19.62
CA PRO A 263 59.30 -35.21 -20.23
C PRO A 263 59.16 -33.88 -19.49
N ARG A 264 60.20 -33.50 -18.74
CA ARG A 264 60.30 -32.15 -18.19
C ARG A 264 60.50 -31.25 -19.40
N LEU A 265 59.41 -30.96 -20.11
CA LEU A 265 59.41 -30.05 -21.24
C LEU A 265 59.77 -28.69 -20.64
N THR A 266 61.01 -28.28 -20.84
CA THR A 266 61.47 -27.01 -20.31
C THR A 266 60.95 -25.90 -21.21
N VAL A 267 60.81 -24.70 -20.66
CA VAL A 267 60.42 -23.51 -21.45
C VAL A 267 61.39 -23.30 -22.61
N GLU A 268 62.65 -23.73 -22.47
CA GLU A 268 63.64 -23.70 -23.54
C GLU A 268 63.35 -24.68 -24.69
N ASP A 269 62.76 -25.85 -24.40
CA ASP A 269 62.41 -26.81 -25.45
C ASP A 269 61.23 -26.30 -26.27
N VAL A 270 60.23 -25.70 -25.60
CA VAL A 270 59.10 -25.02 -26.27
C VAL A 270 59.59 -23.85 -27.13
N ARG A 271 60.54 -23.06 -26.63
CA ARG A 271 61.12 -21.93 -27.38
C ARG A 271 61.84 -22.40 -28.65
N LYS A 272 62.60 -23.50 -28.59
CA LYS A 272 63.26 -24.08 -29.78
C LYS A 272 62.25 -24.59 -30.81
N GLU A 273 61.19 -25.24 -30.35
CA GLU A 273 60.12 -25.70 -31.25
C GLU A 273 59.37 -24.51 -31.89
N GLU A 274 59.13 -23.44 -31.14
CA GLU A 274 58.53 -22.21 -31.65
C GLU A 274 59.44 -21.52 -32.69
N GLU A 275 60.74 -21.39 -32.42
CA GLU A 275 61.72 -20.86 -33.36
C GLU A 275 61.75 -21.67 -34.67
N ALA A 276 61.82 -23.01 -34.56
CA ALA A 276 61.80 -23.90 -35.73
C ALA A 276 60.49 -23.79 -36.52
N TYR A 277 59.36 -23.63 -35.84
CA TYR A 277 58.06 -23.43 -36.48
C TYR A 277 57.99 -22.10 -37.22
N LEU A 278 58.49 -21.01 -36.62
CA LEU A 278 58.52 -19.70 -37.25
C LEU A 278 59.41 -19.68 -38.50
N GLU A 279 60.55 -20.37 -38.47
CA GLU A 279 61.40 -20.56 -39.65
C GLU A 279 60.67 -21.31 -40.76
N LEU A 280 59.96 -22.39 -40.41
CA LEU A 280 59.16 -23.15 -41.37
C LEU A 280 58.05 -22.29 -41.98
N LEU A 281 57.41 -21.45 -41.17
CA LEU A 281 56.35 -20.55 -41.60
C LEU A 281 56.89 -19.47 -42.54
N ALA A 282 58.07 -18.90 -42.26
CA ALA A 282 58.75 -17.98 -43.16
C ALA A 282 59.05 -18.65 -44.51
N ARG A 283 59.62 -19.86 -44.50
CA ARG A 283 59.91 -20.62 -45.72
C ARG A 283 58.64 -20.95 -46.51
N LYS A 284 57.55 -21.27 -45.82
CA LYS A 284 56.24 -21.50 -46.45
C LYS A 284 55.70 -20.24 -47.10
N LYS A 285 55.85 -19.07 -46.47
CA LYS A 285 55.46 -17.79 -47.08
C LYS A 285 56.27 -17.50 -48.35
N ASP A 286 57.57 -17.74 -48.34
CA ASP A 286 58.42 -17.54 -49.51
C ASP A 286 58.03 -18.48 -50.65
N LEU A 287 57.79 -19.76 -50.34
CA LEU A 287 57.28 -20.74 -51.31
C LEU A 287 55.91 -20.36 -51.85
N ASP A 288 54.99 -19.88 -51.01
CA ASP A 288 53.67 -19.40 -51.44
C ASP A 288 53.80 -18.21 -52.41
N VAL A 289 54.74 -17.28 -52.17
CA VAL A 289 55.00 -16.15 -53.10
C VAL A 289 55.53 -16.68 -54.43
N GLN A 290 56.46 -17.64 -54.41
CA GLN A 290 56.98 -18.27 -55.63
C GLN A 290 55.87 -19.00 -56.39
N VAL A 291 55.00 -19.76 -55.71
CA VAL A 291 53.88 -20.48 -56.35
C VAL A 291 52.84 -19.51 -56.89
N ARG A 292 52.54 -18.41 -56.19
CA ARG A 292 51.61 -17.37 -56.66
C ARG A 292 52.06 -16.72 -57.96
N ALA A 293 53.37 -16.59 -58.21
CA ALA A 293 53.87 -16.08 -59.49
C ALA A 293 53.47 -16.98 -60.68
N PHE A 294 53.15 -18.24 -60.43
CA PHE A 294 52.66 -19.20 -61.43
C PHE A 294 51.14 -19.45 -61.31
N ALA A 295 50.41 -18.66 -60.52
CA ALA A 295 48.96 -18.83 -60.38
C ALA A 295 48.26 -18.54 -61.72
N GLY A 296 47.49 -19.52 -62.19
CA GLY A 296 46.77 -19.45 -63.47
C GLY A 296 47.38 -20.28 -64.58
N LEU A 297 48.59 -20.81 -64.42
CA LEU A 297 49.16 -21.79 -65.35
C LEU A 297 48.64 -23.20 -65.01
N PRO A 298 48.24 -24.00 -66.02
CA PRO A 298 47.93 -25.41 -65.84
C PRO A 298 49.08 -26.17 -65.16
N PRO A 299 48.78 -27.21 -64.35
CA PRO A 299 49.81 -27.98 -63.63
C PRO A 299 50.75 -28.77 -64.56
N ASP A 300 50.39 -28.93 -65.83
CA ASP A 300 51.22 -29.57 -66.85
C ASP A 300 52.06 -28.52 -67.61
N VAL A 301 53.38 -28.75 -67.67
CA VAL A 301 54.37 -27.82 -68.24
C VAL A 301 54.16 -27.60 -69.73
N GLU A 302 53.71 -28.62 -70.47
CA GLU A 302 53.46 -28.49 -71.91
C GLU A 302 52.19 -27.67 -72.20
N ALA A 303 51.12 -27.90 -71.43
CA ALA A 303 49.88 -27.13 -71.52
C ALA A 303 50.09 -25.66 -71.13
N ALA A 304 50.86 -25.40 -70.07
CA ALA A 304 51.23 -24.05 -69.65
C ALA A 304 52.01 -23.27 -70.74
N ARG A 305 52.88 -23.94 -71.50
CA ARG A 305 53.60 -23.33 -72.63
C ARG A 305 52.66 -22.98 -73.78
N MET A 306 51.69 -23.84 -74.08
CA MET A 306 50.70 -23.59 -75.13
C MET A 306 49.84 -22.38 -74.82
N GLU A 307 49.33 -22.25 -73.59
CA GLU A 307 48.54 -21.07 -73.19
C GLU A 307 49.36 -19.78 -73.22
N LEU A 308 50.64 -19.83 -72.83
CA LEU A 308 51.53 -18.66 -72.89
C LEU A 308 51.79 -18.23 -74.35
N GLU A 309 52.02 -19.18 -75.26
CA GLU A 309 52.14 -18.89 -76.69
C GLU A 309 50.84 -18.30 -77.28
N ALA A 310 49.67 -18.81 -76.86
CA ALA A 310 48.38 -18.27 -77.27
C ALA A 310 48.19 -16.80 -76.81
N LEU A 311 48.44 -16.50 -75.53
CA LEU A 311 48.37 -15.13 -75.01
C LEU A 311 49.40 -14.19 -75.67
N ARG A 312 50.58 -14.70 -76.05
CA ARG A 312 51.56 -13.94 -76.83
C ARG A 312 51.12 -13.67 -78.26
N ALA A 313 50.32 -14.55 -78.86
CA ALA A 313 49.70 -14.30 -80.15
C ALA A 313 48.63 -13.20 -80.01
N GLU A 314 47.75 -13.29 -79.02
CA GLU A 314 46.73 -12.27 -78.76
C GLU A 314 47.33 -10.88 -78.47
N LEU A 315 48.43 -10.81 -77.70
CA LEU A 315 49.13 -9.53 -77.46
C LEU A 315 49.70 -8.95 -78.76
N ARG A 316 50.24 -9.79 -79.65
CA ARG A 316 50.75 -9.36 -80.95
C ARG A 316 49.63 -8.78 -81.81
N ASP A 317 48.52 -9.48 -81.92
CA ASP A 317 47.34 -9.02 -82.66
C ASP A 317 46.79 -7.70 -82.08
N ALA A 318 46.74 -7.56 -80.76
CA ALA A 318 46.31 -6.34 -80.11
C ALA A 318 47.29 -5.17 -80.34
N THR A 319 48.60 -5.41 -80.36
CA THR A 319 49.59 -4.39 -80.74
C THR A 319 49.47 -4.00 -82.20
N GLU A 320 49.25 -4.94 -83.12
CA GLU A 320 49.02 -4.63 -84.53
C GLU A 320 47.76 -3.79 -84.71
N GLN A 321 46.65 -4.14 -84.05
CA GLN A 321 45.43 -3.32 -84.05
C GLN A 321 45.66 -1.93 -83.47
N ARG A 322 46.44 -1.82 -82.38
CA ARG A 322 46.80 -0.53 -81.80
C ARG A 322 47.60 0.30 -82.79
N ASP A 323 48.60 -0.29 -83.43
CA ASP A 323 49.50 0.40 -84.35
C ASP A 323 48.74 0.81 -85.62
N GLU A 324 47.84 -0.04 -86.16
CA GLU A 324 46.93 0.32 -87.25
C GLU A 324 45.99 1.49 -86.87
N ASN A 325 45.41 1.45 -85.67
CA ASN A 325 44.54 2.53 -85.21
C ASN A 325 45.33 3.81 -84.96
N PHE A 326 46.58 3.70 -84.49
CA PHE A 326 47.47 4.83 -84.32
C PHE A 326 47.86 5.43 -85.68
N GLU A 327 48.19 4.62 -86.68
CA GLU A 327 48.41 5.09 -88.06
C GLU A 327 47.19 5.85 -88.58
N LYS A 328 45.97 5.30 -88.42
CA LYS A 328 44.71 5.96 -88.83
C LYS A 328 44.47 7.28 -88.09
N LEU A 329 44.91 7.43 -86.84
CA LEU A 329 44.84 8.68 -86.07
C LEU A 329 45.89 9.70 -86.51
N VAL A 330 47.13 9.25 -86.74
CA VAL A 330 48.24 10.08 -87.26
C VAL A 330 47.93 10.62 -88.66
N GLU A 331 47.25 9.84 -89.50
CA GLU A 331 46.76 10.28 -90.81
C GLU A 331 45.63 11.33 -90.72
N ARG A 332 44.83 11.33 -89.64
CA ARG A 332 43.75 12.30 -89.43
C ARG A 332 44.21 13.62 -88.81
N GLU A 333 45.28 13.62 -88.01
CA GLU A 333 45.76 14.82 -87.30
C GLU A 333 47.06 15.42 -87.89
N SER A 334 47.69 14.77 -88.88
CA SER A 334 48.78 15.38 -89.64
C SER A 334 48.25 16.26 -90.79
N PRO A 335 48.53 17.59 -90.80
CA PRO A 335 48.15 18.45 -91.91
C PRO A 335 49.04 18.15 -93.11
N VAL A 336 48.58 17.27 -94.01
CA VAL A 336 49.25 17.06 -95.29
C VAL A 336 49.07 18.33 -96.13
N LYS A 337 50.14 19.14 -96.20
CA LYS A 337 50.31 20.23 -97.17
C LYS A 337 49.95 19.74 -98.57
N SER A 338 48.87 20.27 -99.14
CA SER A 338 48.63 20.16 -100.58
C SER A 338 49.77 20.87 -101.32
N ARG A 339 50.76 20.13 -101.83
CA ARG A 339 51.77 20.68 -102.72
C ARG A 339 51.22 20.63 -104.14
N ARG A 340 50.62 21.75 -104.58
CA ARG A 340 50.40 22.03 -106.01
C ARG A 340 51.74 22.00 -106.75
N ARG A 341 51.73 21.45 -107.96
CA ARG A 341 52.48 21.97 -109.12
C ARG A 341 51.48 22.09 -110.27
N PRO A 342 51.59 23.06 -111.18
CA PRO A 342 52.48 24.22 -111.21
C PRO A 342 51.89 25.46 -110.51
#